data_AF-A0A2X1MXT9-F1
#
_entry.id   AF-A0A2X1MXT9-F1
#
_cell.length_a   1.000
_cell.length_b   1.000
_cell.length_c   1.000
_cell.angle_alpha   90.00
_cell.angle_beta   90.00
_cell.angle_gamma   90.00
#
_symmetry.space_group_name_H-M   'P 1'
#
loop_
_entity.id
_entity.type
_entity.pdbx_description
1 polymer ?
#
loop_
_entity_poly.entity_id
_entity_poly.type
_entity_poly.pdbx_seq_one_letter_code
_entity_poly.pdbx_strand_id
1 'polypeptide(L)'
;MPLPVEIRLYDRLFSVPNPGAADDFLSVINPESLVIKQGFAEPSLKDAVAGKAFQFEREGYFCLDSRHSTAEKPVFNRTVGLRDTWAKVGE
;
A
#
# COMPACT_ATOMS: atom_id res chain seq x y z
N MET A 1 -11.41 20.81 6.65
CA MET A 1 -12.22 19.66 6.16
C MET A 1 -11.27 18.53 5.80
N PRO A 2 -11.61 17.26 6.05
CA PRO A 2 -10.76 16.12 5.70
C PRO A 2 -10.46 16.10 4.19
N LEU A 3 -9.25 15.65 3.82
CA LEU A 3 -8.78 15.60 2.44
C LEU A 3 -9.18 14.25 1.81
N PRO A 4 -10.02 14.20 0.75
CA PRO A 4 -10.32 12.96 0.06
C PRO A 4 -9.07 12.42 -0.64
N VAL A 5 -8.79 11.13 -0.50
CA VAL A 5 -7.61 10.49 -1.08
C VAL A 5 -7.90 9.07 -1.59
N GLU A 6 -7.18 8.66 -2.62
CA GLU A 6 -7.08 7.25 -3.01
C GLU A 6 -5.95 6.60 -2.22
N ILE A 7 -6.22 5.43 -1.64
CA ILE A 7 -5.26 4.68 -0.83
C ILE A 7 -5.01 3.35 -1.52
N ARG A 8 -3.75 3.10 -1.90
CA ARG A 8 -3.29 1.85 -2.48
C ARG A 8 -2.60 1.02 -1.41
N LEU A 9 -3.30 0.01 -0.93
CA LEU A 9 -2.79 -0.95 0.03
C LEU A 9 -2.04 -2.03 -0.73
N TYR A 10 -0.73 -1.83 -0.90
CA TYR A 10 0.14 -2.84 -1.46
C TYR A 10 0.40 -3.94 -0.44
N ASP A 11 0.59 -5.14 -0.98
CA ASP A 11 1.05 -6.30 -0.25
C ASP A 11 2.00 -7.16 -1.11
N ARG A 12 2.46 -8.31 -0.58
CA ARG A 12 3.30 -9.24 -1.34
C ARG A 12 2.63 -9.63 -2.66
N LEU A 13 3.43 -9.61 -3.74
CA LEU A 13 2.96 -9.95 -5.09
C LEU A 13 2.57 -11.43 -5.23
N PHE A 14 3.22 -12.32 -4.48
CA PHE A 14 3.01 -13.76 -4.56
C PHE A 14 2.48 -14.30 -3.22
N SER A 15 1.62 -15.31 -3.31
CA SER A 15 1.01 -15.99 -2.15
C SER A 15 1.94 -17.03 -1.52
N VAL A 16 3.03 -17.40 -2.20
CA VAL A 16 4.00 -18.41 -1.75
C VAL A 16 5.41 -17.80 -1.58
N PRO A 17 6.25 -18.36 -0.68
CA PRO A 17 7.61 -17.87 -0.48
C PRO A 17 8.55 -18.02 -1.68
N ASN A 18 8.37 -19.09 -2.49
CA ASN A 18 9.18 -19.36 -3.67
C ASN A 18 8.31 -19.56 -4.92
N PRO A 19 7.89 -18.46 -5.59
CA PRO A 19 7.06 -18.55 -6.80
C PRO A 19 7.78 -19.22 -7.99
N GLY A 20 9.12 -19.23 -8.00
CA GLY A 20 9.90 -19.88 -9.05
C GLY A 20 9.90 -21.41 -8.99
N ALA A 21 9.39 -22.00 -7.91
CA ALA A 21 9.16 -23.44 -7.79
C ALA A 21 7.75 -23.87 -8.23
N ALA A 22 6.85 -22.93 -8.55
CA ALA A 22 5.54 -23.24 -9.09
C ALA A 22 5.66 -23.61 -10.58
N ASP A 23 4.83 -24.55 -11.05
CA ASP A 23 4.77 -24.92 -12.47
C ASP A 23 4.41 -23.71 -13.36
N ASP A 24 3.53 -22.85 -12.85
CA ASP A 24 3.23 -21.54 -13.40
C ASP A 24 3.25 -20.49 -12.29
N PHE A 25 4.18 -19.54 -12.35
CA PHE A 25 4.30 -18.49 -11.35
C PHE A 25 3.11 -17.52 -11.35
N LEU A 26 2.36 -17.41 -12.46
CA LEU A 26 1.15 -16.58 -12.52
C LEU A 26 0.04 -17.16 -11.64
N SER A 27 0.00 -18.48 -11.47
CA SER A 27 -0.99 -19.17 -10.63
C SER A 27 -0.85 -18.84 -9.13
N VAL A 28 0.32 -18.35 -8.72
CA VAL A 28 0.64 -18.00 -7.33
C VAL A 28 0.71 -16.48 -7.10
N ILE A 29 0.19 -15.67 -8.03
CA ILE A 29 -0.01 -14.24 -7.79
C ILE A 29 -1.03 -14.06 -6.66
N ASN A 30 -0.69 -13.22 -5.70
CA ASN A 30 -1.60 -12.82 -4.64
C ASN A 30 -2.67 -11.86 -5.21
N PRO A 31 -3.96 -12.25 -5.24
CA PRO A 31 -5.03 -11.37 -5.71
C PRO A 31 -5.22 -10.13 -4.82
N GLU A 32 -4.73 -10.17 -3.58
CA GLU A 32 -4.75 -9.06 -2.62
C GLU A 32 -3.45 -8.25 -2.61
N SER A 33 -2.54 -8.48 -3.57
CA SER A 33 -1.27 -7.74 -3.70
C SER A 33 -1.45 -6.24 -3.89
N LEU A 34 -2.63 -5.81 -4.36
CA LEU A 34 -3.05 -4.42 -4.39
C LEU A 34 -4.55 -4.32 -4.10
N VAL A 35 -4.89 -3.61 -3.02
CA VAL A 35 -6.27 -3.21 -2.74
C VAL A 35 -6.38 -1.69 -2.80
N ILE A 36 -7.28 -1.18 -3.65
CA ILE A 36 -7.53 0.26 -3.79
C ILE A 36 -8.76 0.64 -2.95
N LYS A 37 -8.60 1.65 -2.09
CA LYS A 37 -9.68 2.22 -1.27
C LYS A 37 -9.79 3.71 -1.49
N GLN A 38 -11.00 4.24 -1.33
CA GLN A 38 -11.23 5.68 -1.20
C GLN A 38 -11.36 6.03 0.27
N GLY A 39 -10.70 7.07 0.71
CA GLY A 39 -10.65 7.45 2.12
C GLY A 39 -10.40 8.93 2.33
N PHE A 40 -10.07 9.25 3.57
CA PHE A 40 -9.80 10.61 4.00
C PHE A 40 -8.47 10.69 4.74
N ALA A 41 -7.73 11.76 4.49
CA ALA A 41 -6.48 12.09 5.13
C ALA A 41 -6.58 13.43 5.85
N GLU A 42 -5.61 13.71 6.71
CA GLU A 42 -5.50 15.02 7.35
C GLU A 42 -5.23 16.14 6.32
N PRO A 43 -5.75 17.36 6.53
CA PRO A 43 -5.50 18.48 5.63
C PRO A 43 -4.01 18.84 5.47
N SER A 44 -3.18 18.52 6.47
CA SER A 44 -1.73 18.73 6.47
C SER A 44 -1.01 17.97 5.35
N LEU A 45 -1.63 16.92 4.82
CA LEU A 45 -1.08 16.10 3.73
C LEU A 45 -1.35 16.68 2.33
N LYS A 46 -2.02 17.84 2.23
CA LYS A 46 -2.27 18.50 0.95
C LYS A 46 -0.98 18.85 0.20
N ASP A 47 0.07 19.22 0.94
CA ASP A 47 1.39 19.59 0.41
C ASP A 47 2.41 18.45 0.58
N ALA A 48 1.93 17.20 0.68
CA ALA A 48 2.80 16.04 0.72
C ALA A 48 3.68 15.99 -0.53
N VAL A 49 4.93 15.53 -0.36
CA VAL A 49 5.90 15.43 -1.44
C VAL A 49 6.14 13.95 -1.73
N ALA A 50 6.18 13.58 -3.01
CA ALA A 50 6.50 12.24 -3.45
C ALA A 50 7.84 11.77 -2.87
N GLY A 51 7.89 10.50 -2.44
CA GLY A 51 9.07 9.91 -1.81
C GLY A 51 9.25 10.23 -0.32
N LYS A 52 8.52 11.19 0.25
CA LYS A 52 8.47 11.38 1.72
C LYS A 52 7.56 10.32 2.35
N ALA A 53 8.07 9.64 3.37
CA ALA A 53 7.30 8.67 4.14
C ALA A 53 6.51 9.35 5.26
N PHE A 54 5.28 8.88 5.46
CA PHE A 54 4.37 9.30 6.52
C PHE A 54 3.88 8.04 7.25
N GLN A 55 3.79 8.11 8.58
CA GLN A 55 3.09 7.09 9.33
C GLN A 55 1.62 7.50 9.42
N PHE A 56 0.73 6.70 8.84
CA PHE A 56 -0.69 6.81 9.13
C PHE A 56 -0.93 6.01 10.40
N GLU A 57 -1.33 6.72 11.45
CA GLU A 57 -1.42 6.16 12.80
C GLU A 57 -2.27 4.89 12.81
N ARG A 58 -1.70 3.82 13.38
CA ARG A 58 -2.30 2.48 13.47
C ARG A 58 -2.55 1.74 12.15
N GLU A 59 -2.24 2.34 11.00
CA GLU A 59 -2.49 1.74 9.67
C GLU A 59 -1.20 1.26 8.99
N GLY A 60 -0.11 2.04 9.07
CA GLY A 60 1.15 1.71 8.40
C GLY A 60 1.94 2.92 7.94
N TYR A 61 2.97 2.67 7.14
CA TYR A 61 3.76 3.71 6.49
C TYR A 61 3.33 3.89 5.04
N PHE A 62 3.16 5.14 4.64
CA PHE A 62 2.64 5.54 3.34
C PHE A 62 3.52 6.61 2.71
N CYS A 63 3.51 6.68 1.38
CA CYS A 63 4.10 7.78 0.63
C CYS A 63 3.15 8.25 -0.47
N LEU A 64 3.30 9.51 -0.89
CA LEU A 64 2.56 10.04 -2.03
C LEU A 64 3.07 9.36 -3.32
N ASP A 65 2.16 8.84 -4.14
CA ASP A 65 2.49 8.21 -5.42
C ASP A 65 3.12 9.22 -6.38
N SER A 66 4.32 8.92 -6.89
CA SER A 66 5.10 9.85 -7.70
C SER A 66 4.59 10.00 -9.15
N ARG A 67 3.65 9.16 -9.59
CA ARG A 67 3.21 9.09 -10.99
C ARG A 67 1.72 9.36 -11.16
N HIS A 68 0.90 8.89 -10.22
CA HIS A 68 -0.55 8.87 -10.31
C HIS A 68 -1.21 9.88 -9.37
N SER A 69 -0.47 10.44 -8.41
CA SER A 69 -0.99 11.49 -7.54
C SER A 69 -1.02 12.83 -8.26
N THR A 70 -2.10 13.60 -8.06
CA THR A 70 -2.19 15.01 -8.46
C THR A 70 -2.59 15.88 -7.27
N ALA A 71 -2.57 17.21 -7.43
CA ALA A 71 -2.98 18.14 -6.38
C ALA A 71 -4.47 18.02 -6.02
N GLU A 72 -5.31 17.63 -6.99
CA GLU A 72 -6.76 17.47 -6.85
C GLU A 72 -7.14 16.05 -6.42
N LYS A 73 -6.32 15.06 -6.77
CA LYS A 73 -6.52 13.65 -6.44
C LYS A 73 -5.25 13.06 -5.85
N PRO A 74 -4.99 13.28 -4.55
CA PRO A 74 -3.85 12.67 -3.89
C PRO A 74 -3.99 11.15 -3.83
N VAL A 75 -2.91 10.45 -4.16
CA VAL A 75 -2.83 8.98 -4.12
C VAL A 75 -1.71 8.58 -3.15
N PHE A 76 -2.05 7.80 -2.13
CA PHE A 76 -1.09 7.31 -1.14
C PHE A 76 -0.87 5.81 -1.28
N ASN A 77 0.40 5.41 -1.36
CA ASN A 77 0.82 4.02 -1.45
C ASN A 77 1.28 3.54 -0.08
N ARG A 78 0.74 2.42 0.41
CA ARG A 78 1.26 1.76 1.60
C ARG A 78 2.62 1.14 1.28
N THR A 79 3.67 1.64 1.92
CA THR A 79 5.03 1.12 1.79
C THR A 79 5.20 -0.16 2.60
N VAL A 80 4.73 -0.17 3.86
CA VAL A 80 4.77 -1.34 4.74
C VAL A 80 3.72 -1.20 5.85
N GLY A 81 3.18 -2.33 6.33
CA GLY A 81 2.31 -2.38 7.51
C GLY A 81 3.08 -2.16 8.82
N LEU A 82 2.38 -1.95 9.94
CA LEU A 82 3.02 -1.68 11.24
C LEU A 82 3.65 -2.91 11.91
N ARG A 83 3.18 -4.11 11.56
CA ARG A 83 3.64 -5.38 12.15
C ARG A 83 3.71 -6.43 11.05
N ASP A 84 4.65 -7.35 11.21
CA ASP A 84 4.77 -8.50 10.32
C ASP A 84 3.59 -9.47 10.58
N THR A 85 2.68 -9.57 9.61
CA THR A 85 1.50 -10.45 9.68
C THR A 85 1.79 -11.85 9.18
N TRP A 86 2.92 -12.08 8.50
CA TRP A 86 3.24 -13.38 7.89
C TRP A 86 3.93 -14.38 8.79
N ALA A 87 4.60 -13.92 9.85
CA ALA A 87 5.22 -14.84 10.82
C ALA A 87 4.21 -15.79 11.49
N LYS A 88 2.91 -15.52 11.38
CA LYS A 88 1.83 -16.33 11.97
C LYS A 88 1.16 -17.32 11.01
N VAL A 89 1.49 -17.31 9.71
CA VAL A 89 0.85 -18.18 8.71
C VAL A 89 1.69 -19.43 8.42
N GLY A 90 2.87 -19.55 9.03
CA GLY A 90 3.83 -20.64 8.81
C GLY A 90 4.06 -21.57 10.00
N GLU A 91 3.16 -21.60 10.99
CA GLU A 91 3.16 -22.56 12.10
C GLU A 91 1.91 -23.46 12.05
#